data_AF-A0A2N6VIR8-F1
#
_entry.id   AF-A0A2N6VIR8-F1
#
_cell.length_a   1.000
_cell.length_b   1.000
_cell.length_c   1.000
_cell.angle_alpha   90.00
_cell.angle_beta   90.00
_cell.angle_gamma   90.00
#
_symmetry.space_group_name_H-M   'P 1'
#
loop_
_entity.id
_entity.type
_entity.pdbx_description
1 polymer ?
#
loop_
_entity_poly.entity_id
_entity_poly.type
_entity_poly.pdbx_seq_one_letter_code
_entity_poly.pdbx_strand_id
1 'polypeptide(L)'
;TVVVDGLLDPVSFTSEVRGWFEGFVSGICDGPPPQRFAELIALTEAGLVDFIGPDVQIKTVSGPGRGHFVATSPTVDRPIRATALVDASTPGNNVRFADDELMNSMLDRGQVRPAVITAPAGVDMPL
;
A
#
# COMPACT_ATOMS: atom_id res chain seq x y z
N THR A 1 24.38 -12.68 7.22
CA THR A 1 24.11 -11.57 6.29
C THR A 1 24.20 -12.10 4.88
N VAL A 2 23.09 -12.15 4.15
CA VAL A 2 23.16 -12.44 2.71
C VAL A 2 23.64 -11.16 2.04
N VAL A 3 24.77 -11.22 1.33
CA VAL A 3 25.30 -10.09 0.57
C VAL A 3 24.78 -10.24 -0.86
N VAL A 4 23.79 -9.43 -1.23
CA VAL A 4 23.14 -9.45 -2.55
C VAL A 4 23.54 -8.25 -3.42
N ASP A 5 24.46 -7.42 -2.92
CA ASP A 5 24.85 -6.17 -3.56
C ASP A 5 25.49 -6.43 -4.93
N GLY A 6 24.96 -5.77 -5.96
CA GLY A 6 25.36 -5.96 -7.36
C GLY A 6 24.96 -7.30 -8.00
N LEU A 7 24.25 -8.18 -7.29
CA LEU A 7 23.81 -9.50 -7.81
C LEU A 7 22.36 -9.51 -8.30
N LEU A 8 21.57 -8.51 -7.92
CA LEU A 8 20.21 -8.32 -8.41
C LEU A 8 20.14 -7.08 -9.28
N ASP A 9 19.46 -7.23 -10.42
CA ASP A 9 19.10 -6.08 -11.24
C ASP A 9 18.30 -5.06 -10.39
N PRO A 10 18.65 -3.76 -10.39
CA PRO A 10 18.01 -2.77 -9.54
C PRO A 10 16.49 -2.65 -9.77
N VAL A 11 16.03 -2.87 -11.00
CA VAL A 11 14.60 -2.85 -11.33
C VAL A 11 13.93 -4.08 -10.73
N SER A 12 14.49 -5.27 -10.93
CA SER A 12 13.99 -6.50 -10.31
C SER A 12 13.97 -6.43 -8.79
N PHE A 13 15.01 -5.87 -8.17
CA PHE A 13 15.01 -5.69 -6.71
C PHE A 13 13.88 -4.77 -6.25
N THR A 14 13.63 -3.69 -6.98
CA THR A 14 12.58 -2.71 -6.63
C THR A 14 11.18 -3.23 -6.91
N SER A 15 10.95 -3.93 -8.04
CA SER A 15 9.63 -4.44 -8.41
C SER A 15 9.25 -5.74 -7.70
N GLU A 16 10.20 -6.66 -7.53
CA GLU A 16 9.92 -7.99 -6.95
C GLU A 16 10.11 -7.98 -5.43
N VAL A 17 11.31 -7.62 -4.98
CA VAL A 17 11.67 -7.73 -3.55
C VAL A 17 10.92 -6.66 -2.76
N ARG A 18 11.15 -5.38 -3.07
CA ARG A 18 10.46 -4.27 -2.39
C ARG A 18 9.00 -4.12 -2.78
N GLY A 19 8.66 -4.44 -4.04
CA GLY A 19 7.34 -4.15 -4.58
C GLY A 19 6.23 -5.02 -4.01
N TRP A 20 6.42 -6.33 -3.91
CA TRP A 20 5.38 -7.23 -3.37
C TRP A 20 5.89 -8.21 -2.31
N PHE A 21 7.13 -8.71 -2.45
CA PHE A 21 7.63 -9.79 -1.61
C PHE A 21 7.86 -9.37 -0.16
N GLU A 22 8.49 -8.21 0.08
CA GLU A 22 8.75 -7.67 1.42
C GLU A 22 7.44 -7.47 2.20
N GLY A 23 6.43 -6.85 1.59
CA GLY A 23 5.12 -6.66 2.23
C GLY A 23 4.40 -7.97 2.53
N PHE A 24 4.45 -8.93 1.60
CA PHE A 24 3.88 -10.27 1.80
C PHE A 24 4.54 -11.01 2.96
N VAL A 25 5.87 -11.05 2.99
CA VAL A 25 6.64 -11.74 4.04
C VAL A 25 6.49 -11.03 5.38
N SER A 26 6.54 -9.69 5.43
CA SER A 26 6.28 -8.94 6.66
C SER A 26 4.89 -9.27 7.21
N GLY A 27 3.86 -9.31 6.37
CA GLY A 27 2.52 -9.70 6.81
C GLY A 27 2.45 -11.12 7.41
N ILE A 28 3.22 -12.07 6.88
CA ILE A 28 3.30 -13.45 7.40
C ILE A 28 4.10 -13.53 8.69
N CYS A 29 5.25 -12.84 8.75
CA CYS A 29 6.20 -12.92 9.86
C CYS A 29 5.80 -12.05 11.05
N ASP A 30 5.33 -10.83 10.78
CA ASP A 30 4.87 -9.84 11.77
C ASP A 30 3.37 -9.93 12.03
N GLY A 31 2.71 -10.94 11.45
CA GLY A 31 1.27 -11.14 11.50
C GLY A 31 0.69 -11.01 12.93
N PRO A 32 -0.58 -10.62 13.06
CA PRO A 32 -1.17 -10.34 14.35
C PRO A 32 -1.10 -11.58 15.28
N PRO A 33 -1.02 -11.40 16.61
CA PRO A 33 -0.94 -12.52 17.55
C PRO A 33 -2.05 -13.58 17.31
N PRO A 34 -1.83 -14.88 17.58
CA PRO A 34 -2.82 -15.94 17.32
C PRO A 34 -4.23 -15.65 17.83
N GLN A 35 -4.34 -14.97 18.98
CA GLN A 35 -5.62 -14.52 19.53
C GLN A 35 -6.39 -13.59 18.58
N ARG A 36 -5.72 -12.64 17.93
CA ARG A 36 -6.34 -11.70 16.99
C ARG A 36 -6.86 -12.41 15.73
N PHE A 37 -6.19 -13.47 15.28
CA PHE A 37 -6.72 -14.30 14.20
C PHE A 37 -8.02 -14.99 14.63
N ALA A 38 -8.07 -15.58 15.83
CA ALA A 38 -9.28 -16.20 16.35
C ALA A 38 -10.42 -15.19 16.50
N GLU A 39 -10.14 -13.98 17.00
CA GLU A 39 -11.11 -12.89 17.10
C GLU A 39 -11.64 -12.45 15.73
N LEU A 40 -10.76 -12.28 14.74
CA LEU A 40 -11.16 -11.89 13.38
C LEU A 40 -12.01 -12.97 12.71
N ILE A 41 -11.66 -14.25 12.88
CA ILE A 41 -12.46 -15.39 12.41
C ILE A 41 -13.85 -15.37 13.05
N ALA A 42 -13.94 -15.19 14.37
CA ALA A 42 -15.23 -15.14 15.08
C ALA A 42 -16.10 -13.98 14.60
N LEU A 43 -15.52 -12.81 14.31
CA LEU A 43 -16.25 -11.67 13.75
C LEU A 43 -16.74 -11.94 12.33
N THR A 44 -15.96 -12.63 11.50
CA THR A 44 -16.40 -13.06 10.16
C THR A 44 -17.50 -14.10 10.24
N GLU A 45 -17.40 -15.10 11.13
CA GLU A 45 -18.45 -16.11 11.36
C GLU A 45 -19.75 -15.49 11.89
N ALA A 46 -19.65 -14.43 12.70
CA ALA A 46 -20.79 -13.65 13.18
C ALA A 46 -21.38 -12.69 12.12
N GLY A 47 -20.77 -12.59 10.93
CA GLY A 47 -21.22 -11.68 9.86
C GLY A 47 -20.96 -10.20 10.14
N LEU A 48 -20.02 -9.88 11.03
CA LEU A 48 -19.64 -8.51 11.37
C LEU A 48 -18.46 -8.00 10.52
N VAL A 49 -17.67 -8.91 9.94
CA VAL A 49 -16.51 -8.58 9.10
C VAL A 49 -16.55 -9.39 7.81
N ASP A 50 -16.52 -8.70 6.68
CA ASP A 50 -16.40 -9.28 5.34
C ASP A 50 -15.02 -8.94 4.73
N PHE A 51 -14.41 -9.91 4.05
CA PHE A 51 -13.17 -9.69 3.30
C PHE A 51 -13.46 -9.26 1.87
N ILE A 52 -12.80 -8.19 1.43
CA ILE A 52 -12.98 -7.61 0.08
C ILE A 52 -12.08 -8.27 -0.96
N GLY A 53 -11.05 -9.01 -0.53
CA GLY A 53 -10.04 -9.64 -1.39
C GLY A 53 -8.76 -8.80 -1.53
N PRO A 54 -7.70 -9.33 -2.16
CA PRO A 54 -6.46 -8.60 -2.45
C PRO A 54 -6.65 -7.44 -3.43
N ASP A 55 -5.62 -6.60 -3.56
CA ASP A 55 -5.56 -5.49 -4.52
C ASP A 55 -6.77 -4.55 -4.46
N VAL A 56 -7.22 -4.25 -3.23
CA VAL A 56 -8.37 -3.38 -2.99
C VAL A 56 -8.13 -1.99 -3.58
N GLN A 57 -9.05 -1.58 -4.44
CA GLN A 57 -9.15 -0.22 -4.97
C GLN A 57 -10.32 0.49 -4.29
N ILE A 58 -10.05 1.66 -3.71
CA ILE A 58 -11.06 2.46 -3.00
C ILE A 58 -11.28 3.76 -3.76
N LYS A 59 -12.55 4.07 -4.05
CA LYS A 59 -12.96 5.32 -4.71
C LYS A 59 -13.98 6.07 -3.86
N THR A 60 -13.85 7.39 -3.83
CA THR A 60 -14.86 8.28 -3.26
C THR A 60 -15.92 8.57 -4.33
N VAL A 61 -17.20 8.41 -3.98
CA VAL A 61 -18.32 8.69 -4.89
C VAL A 61 -19.15 9.83 -4.34
N SER A 62 -19.32 10.88 -5.15
CA SER A 62 -20.16 12.03 -4.86
C SER A 62 -21.63 11.73 -5.15
N GLY A 63 -22.52 12.14 -4.25
CA GLY A 63 -23.97 12.04 -4.41
C GLY A 63 -24.71 12.88 -3.35
N PRO A 64 -26.03 13.11 -3.49
CA PRO A 64 -26.80 13.83 -2.48
C PRO A 64 -26.79 13.04 -1.15
N GLY A 65 -26.09 13.55 -0.14
CA GLY A 65 -25.92 12.90 1.17
C GLY A 65 -24.48 12.90 1.68
N ARG A 66 -24.15 12.02 2.65
CA ARG A 66 -22.75 11.76 3.05
C ARG A 66 -22.03 11.07 1.89
N GLY A 67 -20.81 11.49 1.59
CA GLY A 67 -19.97 10.81 0.59
C GLY A 67 -19.84 9.32 0.91
N HIS A 68 -19.86 8.49 -0.13
CA HIS A 68 -19.73 7.04 0.01
C HIS A 68 -18.39 6.58 -0.56
N PHE A 69 -17.75 5.64 0.14
CA PHE A 69 -16.60 4.90 -0.36
C PHE A 69 -17.10 3.66 -1.10
N VAL A 70 -16.47 3.37 -2.24
CA VAL A 70 -16.67 2.14 -2.99
C VAL A 70 -15.35 1.40 -3.03
N ALA A 71 -15.31 0.22 -2.42
CA ALA A 71 -14.16 -0.68 -2.45
C ALA A 71 -14.42 -1.81 -3.45
N THR A 72 -13.43 -2.12 -4.27
CA THR A 72 -13.46 -3.19 -5.28
C THR A 72 -12.16 -3.98 -5.25
N SER A 73 -12.23 -5.29 -5.51
CA SER A 73 -11.06 -6.15 -5.71
C SER A 73 -11.21 -6.89 -7.04
N PRO A 74 -10.12 -7.15 -7.79
CA PRO A 74 -10.17 -7.96 -9.01
C PRO A 74 -10.65 -9.39 -8.79
N THR A 75 -10.51 -9.94 -7.57
CA THR A 75 -10.84 -11.34 -7.27
C THR A 75 -12.24 -11.51 -6.69
N VAL A 76 -12.95 -10.42 -6.37
CA VAL A 76 -14.28 -10.46 -5.76
C VAL A 76 -15.22 -9.62 -6.62
N ASP A 77 -16.21 -10.28 -7.23
CA ASP A 77 -17.15 -9.68 -8.20
C ASP A 77 -18.24 -8.80 -7.55
N ARG A 78 -17.97 -8.26 -6.35
CA ARG A 78 -18.93 -7.46 -5.60
C ARG A 78 -18.27 -6.19 -5.04
N PRO A 79 -18.69 -4.99 -5.51
CA PRO A 79 -18.28 -3.74 -4.88
C PRO A 79 -18.93 -3.59 -3.50
N ILE A 80 -18.15 -3.15 -2.51
CA ILE A 80 -18.64 -2.82 -1.16
C ILE A 80 -18.79 -1.30 -1.04
N ARG A 81 -19.94 -0.87 -0.51
CA ARG A 81 -20.24 0.55 -0.27
C ARG A 81 -20.26 0.84 1.22
N ALA A 82 -19.55 1.89 1.64
CA ALA A 82 -19.49 2.32 3.03
C ALA A 82 -19.61 3.85 3.14
N THR A 83 -20.06 4.34 4.30
CA THR A 83 -20.14 5.79 4.61
C THR A 83 -18.91 6.30 5.34
N ALA A 84 -18.03 5.40 5.79
CA ALA A 84 -16.80 5.68 6.48
C ALA A 84 -15.70 4.75 5.98
N LEU A 85 -14.46 5.25 5.98
CA LEU A 85 -13.26 4.51 5.69
C LEU A 85 -12.28 4.74 6.84
N VAL A 86 -11.76 3.66 7.41
CA VAL A 86 -10.65 3.70 8.35
C VAL A 86 -9.47 3.04 7.65
N ASP A 87 -8.41 3.80 7.44
CA ASP A 87 -7.17 3.30 6.84
C ASP A 87 -6.06 3.30 7.89
N ALA A 88 -5.41 2.14 8.04
CA ALA A 88 -4.25 1.94 8.89
C ALA A 88 -3.03 1.51 8.06
N SER A 89 -3.08 1.69 6.73
CA SER A 89 -1.96 1.44 5.85
C SER A 89 -0.82 2.42 6.16
N THR A 90 0.41 1.91 6.10
CA THR A 90 1.60 2.76 6.13
C THR A 90 1.90 3.15 4.69
N PRO A 91 1.82 4.44 4.31
CA PRO A 91 2.11 4.84 2.95
C PRO A 91 3.58 4.53 2.61
N GLY A 92 3.83 4.25 1.34
CA GLY A 92 5.21 4.07 0.86
C GLY A 92 6.06 5.31 1.17
N ASN A 93 7.36 5.11 1.40
CA ASN A 93 8.29 6.18 1.69
C ASN A 93 8.48 7.09 0.47
N ASN A 94 7.65 8.12 0.34
CA ASN A 94 7.69 9.04 -0.79
C ASN A 94 7.67 10.48 -0.27
N VAL A 95 8.82 11.14 -0.42
CA VAL A 95 9.06 12.51 0.04
C VAL A 95 8.10 13.54 -0.54
N ARG A 96 7.47 13.27 -1.69
CA ARG A 96 6.46 14.15 -2.29
C ARG A 96 5.17 14.25 -1.46
N PHE A 97 4.94 13.29 -0.57
CA PHE A 97 3.78 13.25 0.33
C PHE A 97 4.15 13.59 1.78
N ALA A 98 5.38 14.04 2.02
CA ALA A 98 5.80 14.45 3.36
C ALA A 98 5.10 15.76 3.75
N ASP A 99 4.43 15.75 4.90
CA ASP A 99 3.86 16.96 5.51
C ASP A 99 4.90 17.63 6.43
N ASP A 100 6.05 17.97 5.85
CA ASP A 100 7.17 18.61 6.55
C ASP A 100 7.63 19.86 5.80
N GLU A 101 7.63 21.00 6.51
CA GLU A 101 7.89 22.31 5.91
C GLU A 101 9.30 22.42 5.32
N LEU A 102 10.31 21.83 5.99
CA LEU A 102 11.69 21.84 5.50
C LEU A 102 11.80 21.02 4.22
N MET A 103 11.26 19.80 4.20
CA MET A 103 11.30 18.92 3.04
C MET A 103 10.59 19.53 1.84
N ASN A 104 9.41 20.11 2.03
CA ASN A 104 8.68 20.80 0.98
C ASN A 104 9.48 21.99 0.42
N SER A 105 10.07 22.79 1.30
CA SER A 105 10.88 23.94 0.89
C SER A 105 12.15 23.54 0.13
N MET A 106 12.77 22.42 0.50
CA MET A 106 13.95 21.89 -0.21
C MET A 106 13.57 21.30 -1.58
N LEU A 107 12.41 20.66 -1.70
CA LEU A 107 11.87 20.18 -2.98
C LEU A 107 11.57 21.36 -3.92
N ASP A 108 10.90 22.39 -3.43
CA ASP A 108 10.53 23.59 -4.20
C ASP A 108 11.76 24.34 -4.73
N ARG A 109 12.83 24.41 -3.93
CA ARG A 109 14.11 25.01 -4.35
C ARG A 109 14.97 24.09 -5.22
N GLY A 110 14.56 22.86 -5.46
CA GLY A 110 15.33 21.86 -6.21
C GLY A 110 16.62 21.40 -5.51
N GLN A 111 16.70 21.59 -4.19
CA GLN A 111 17.85 21.13 -3.38
C GLN A 111 17.83 19.62 -3.17
N VAL A 112 16.64 19.02 -3.19
CA VAL A 112 16.43 17.57 -3.15
C VAL A 112 15.47 17.17 -4.27
N ARG A 113 15.53 15.90 -4.66
CA ARG A 113 14.56 15.29 -5.56
C ARG A 113 14.30 13.84 -5.12
N PRO A 114 13.10 13.30 -5.38
CA PRO A 114 12.84 11.88 -5.20
C PRO A 114 13.85 11.05 -6.01
N ALA A 115 14.38 10.01 -5.39
CA ALA A 115 15.23 9.08 -6.08
C ALA A 115 14.38 8.27 -7.07
N VAL A 116 14.97 7.95 -8.23
CA VAL A 116 14.32 7.14 -9.27
C VAL A 116 15.28 6.08 -9.79
N ILE A 117 14.75 4.92 -10.18
CA ILE A 117 15.42 3.93 -11.02
C ILE A 117 14.87 4.05 -12.42
N THR A 118 15.75 4.14 -13.41
CA THR A 118 15.35 4.10 -14.82
C THR A 118 15.30 2.65 -15.29
N ALA A 119 14.13 2.18 -15.69
CA ALA A 119 13.94 0.86 -16.28
C ALA A 119 14.63 0.76 -17.66
N PRO A 120 14.96 -0.44 -18.17
CA PRO A 120 15.55 -0.62 -19.49
C PRO A 120 14.74 0.00 -20.64
N ALA A 121 13.42 0.14 -20.45
CA ALA A 121 12.51 0.82 -21.37
C ALA A 121 12.60 2.36 -21.33
N GLY A 122 13.51 2.94 -20.52
CA GLY A 122 13.66 4.38 -20.33
C GLY A 122 12.61 5.03 -19.43
N VAL A 123 11.84 4.22 -18.68
CA VAL A 123 10.79 4.70 -17.78
C VAL A 123 11.35 4.84 -16.37
N ASP A 124 11.27 6.04 -15.80
CA ASP A 124 11.67 6.31 -14.42
C ASP A 124 10.60 5.79 -13.44
N MET A 125 11.04 4.99 -12.48
CA MET A 125 10.23 4.44 -11.40
C MET A 125 10.70 5.02 -10.06
N PRO A 126 9.81 5.31 -9.10
CA PRO A 126 10.20 5.69 -7.75
C PRO A 126 11.09 4.61 -7.12
N LEU A 127 12.14 5.04 -6.41
CA LEU A 127 13.01 4.19 -5.59
C LEU A 127 12.43 3.91 -4.20
#